data_AF-A0A0D2PNA9-F1
#
_entry.id   AF-A0A0D2PNA9-F1
#
_cell.length_a   1.000
_cell.length_b   1.000
_cell.length_c   1.000
_cell.angle_alpha   90.00
_cell.angle_beta   90.00
_cell.angle_gamma   90.00
#
_symmetry.space_group_name_H-M   'P 1'
#
loop_
_entity.id
_entity.type
_entity.pdbx_description
1 polymer ?
#
loop_
_entity_poly.entity_id
_entity_poly.type
_entity_poly.pdbx_seq_one_letter_code
_entity_poly.pdbx_strand_id
1 'polypeptide(L)'
;MAASYHARSNSLPSRQHPIVSQIDENLNRLRASQSASTSSLIGHNLSGLQDLHECVDVLLQFPLTQQALAQEKQREMVEELLDGSLMLLDVCTTAKDALSQTKECTQELQSILRRRRGAEGLANELRKYLTSRKAMKKAICKALKNLKHIQNKLSTPGENGAVISVLRDVEAVTISVLESVLSFISGPEAEPKSSRWSLVLKLMHQKK
;
A
#
# COMPACT_ATOMS: atom_id res chain seq x y z
N MET A 1 3.62 -18.09 68.43
CA MET A 1 3.02 -17.31 67.32
C MET A 1 3.69 -17.77 66.03
N ALA A 2 2.99 -18.53 65.21
CA ALA A 2 3.53 -19.04 63.95
C ALA A 2 3.43 -17.96 62.86
N ALA A 3 4.54 -17.66 62.19
CA ALA A 3 4.57 -16.70 61.09
C ALA A 3 3.86 -17.28 59.87
N SER A 4 2.80 -16.60 59.44
CA SER A 4 2.10 -16.84 58.19
C SER A 4 3.00 -16.49 57.00
N TYR A 5 3.44 -17.48 56.24
CA TYR A 5 4.16 -17.26 54.99
C TYR A 5 3.15 -16.98 53.88
N HIS A 6 3.03 -15.71 53.48
CA HIS A 6 2.31 -15.35 52.27
C HIS A 6 3.14 -15.72 51.04
N ALA A 7 2.80 -16.85 50.42
CA ALA A 7 3.27 -17.17 49.07
C ALA A 7 2.68 -16.11 48.10
N ARG A 8 3.53 -15.19 47.63
CA ARG A 8 3.18 -14.26 46.55
C ARG A 8 3.40 -14.98 45.23
N SER A 9 2.31 -15.25 44.51
CA SER A 9 2.35 -15.80 43.15
C SER A 9 3.01 -14.80 42.22
N ASN A 10 4.15 -15.15 41.63
CA ASN A 10 4.76 -14.38 40.56
C ASN A 10 3.96 -14.62 39.28
N SER A 11 3.07 -13.70 38.91
CA SER A 11 2.44 -13.70 37.59
C SER A 11 3.50 -13.38 36.55
N LEU A 12 3.99 -14.40 35.84
CA LEU A 12 4.74 -14.19 34.61
C LEU A 12 3.84 -13.43 33.60
N PRO A 13 4.39 -12.50 32.82
CA PRO A 13 3.61 -11.82 31.80
C PRO A 13 2.98 -12.87 30.88
N SER A 14 1.68 -12.69 30.60
CA SER A 14 0.92 -13.50 29.65
C SER A 14 1.73 -13.65 28.35
N ARG A 15 2.00 -14.89 27.94
CA ARG A 15 2.64 -15.14 26.65
C ARG A 15 1.69 -14.66 25.56
N GLN A 16 2.08 -13.64 24.80
CA GLN A 16 1.31 -13.16 23.67
C GLN A 16 1.02 -14.34 22.71
N HIS A 17 -0.20 -14.38 22.18
CA HIS A 17 -0.60 -15.45 21.27
C HIS A 17 0.36 -15.47 20.06
N PRO A 18 0.84 -16.64 19.60
CA PRO A 18 1.83 -16.74 18.52
C PRO A 18 1.50 -15.91 17.28
N ILE A 19 0.21 -15.90 16.87
CA ILE A 19 -0.24 -15.11 15.71
C ILE A 19 -0.08 -13.59 15.89
N VAL A 20 -0.32 -13.07 17.10
CA VAL A 20 -0.21 -11.63 17.37
C VAL A 20 1.26 -11.21 17.33
N SER A 21 2.14 -12.03 17.89
CA SER A 21 3.59 -11.82 17.77
C SER A 21 4.07 -11.82 16.32
N GLN A 22 3.51 -12.70 15.48
CA GLN A 22 3.87 -12.78 14.06
C GLN A 22 3.39 -11.55 13.28
N ILE A 23 2.19 -11.04 13.58
CA ILE A 23 1.67 -9.79 13.01
C ILE A 23 2.59 -8.63 13.39
N ASP A 24 2.94 -8.50 14.67
CA ASP A 24 3.83 -7.43 15.15
C ASP A 24 5.21 -7.50 14.48
N GLU A 25 5.79 -8.70 14.32
CA GLU A 25 7.06 -8.89 13.62
C GLU A 25 6.97 -8.46 12.15
N ASN A 26 5.91 -8.87 11.45
CA ASN A 26 5.66 -8.49 10.06
C ASN A 26 5.47 -6.96 9.90
N LEU A 27 4.70 -6.33 10.80
CA LEU A 27 4.51 -4.87 10.83
C LEU A 27 5.84 -4.14 11.01
N ASN A 28 6.65 -4.57 11.99
CA ASN A 28 7.95 -3.95 12.26
C ASN A 28 8.92 -4.12 11.09
N ARG A 29 8.95 -5.30 10.47
CA ARG A 29 9.76 -5.59 9.29
C ARG A 29 9.40 -4.70 8.10
N LEU A 30 8.10 -4.53 7.81
CA LEU A 30 7.63 -3.69 6.72
C LEU A 30 7.86 -2.19 7.00
N ARG A 31 7.68 -1.73 8.24
CA ARG A 31 8.00 -0.35 8.65
C ARG A 31 9.49 -0.04 8.51
N ALA A 32 10.36 -0.96 8.93
CA ALA A 32 11.82 -0.80 8.80
C ALA A 32 12.28 -0.73 7.34
N SER A 33 11.49 -1.30 6.42
CA SER A 33 11.80 -1.36 4.99
C SER A 33 11.33 -0.13 4.20
N GLN A 34 10.74 0.89 4.83
CA GLN A 34 10.23 2.09 4.15
C GLN A 34 11.32 2.99 3.55
N SER A 35 12.57 2.91 4.03
CA SER A 35 13.61 3.88 3.70
C SER A 35 14.39 3.61 2.41
N ALA A 36 14.16 2.48 1.73
CA ALA A 36 14.84 2.15 0.48
C ALA A 36 13.81 1.80 -0.62
N SER A 37 14.09 2.17 -1.88
CA SER A 37 13.17 1.93 -3.01
C SER A 37 13.85 1.14 -4.13
N THR A 38 14.51 0.03 -3.80
CA THR A 38 15.06 -0.88 -4.81
C THR A 38 13.98 -1.86 -5.30
N SER A 39 14.13 -2.37 -6.53
CA SER A 39 13.17 -3.33 -7.10
C SER A 39 13.08 -4.62 -6.27
N SER A 40 14.19 -5.11 -5.72
CA SER A 40 14.23 -6.28 -4.84
C SER A 40 13.47 -6.03 -3.54
N LEU A 41 13.57 -4.82 -2.99
CA LEU A 41 12.89 -4.43 -1.77
C LEU A 41 11.36 -4.27 -1.99
N ILE A 42 10.94 -3.86 -3.18
CA ILE A 42 9.52 -3.81 -3.51
C ILE A 42 8.93 -5.22 -3.57
N GLY A 43 9.66 -6.18 -4.15
CA GLY A 43 9.27 -7.58 -4.16
C GLY A 43 9.14 -8.15 -2.75
N HIS A 44 10.14 -7.95 -1.89
CA HIS A 44 10.08 -8.45 -0.51
C HIS A 44 8.97 -7.78 0.31
N ASN A 45 8.72 -6.48 0.12
CA ASN A 45 7.64 -5.78 0.81
C ASN A 45 6.26 -6.32 0.41
N LEU A 46 6.06 -6.66 -0.88
CA LEU A 46 4.81 -7.28 -1.35
C LEU A 46 4.63 -8.70 -0.77
N SER A 47 5.69 -9.51 -0.73
CA SER A 47 5.65 -10.81 -0.07
C SER A 47 5.38 -10.68 1.43
N GLY A 48 6.05 -9.75 2.11
CA GLY A 48 5.81 -9.50 3.53
C GLY A 48 4.40 -8.99 3.82
N LEU A 49 3.80 -8.25 2.88
CA LEU A 49 2.41 -7.84 2.96
C LEU A 49 1.46 -9.04 2.82
N GLN A 50 1.75 -9.97 1.91
CA GLN A 50 1.01 -11.23 1.80
C GLN A 50 1.08 -12.00 3.14
N ASP A 51 2.27 -12.22 3.70
CA ASP A 51 2.44 -12.91 4.99
C ASP A 51 1.63 -12.23 6.11
N LEU A 52 1.63 -10.90 6.14
CA LEU A 52 0.88 -10.11 7.12
C LEU A 52 -0.63 -10.35 7.00
N HIS A 53 -1.18 -10.28 5.78
CA HIS A 53 -2.61 -10.48 5.54
C HIS A 53 -3.05 -11.92 5.78
N GLU A 54 -2.20 -12.91 5.49
CA GLU A 54 -2.45 -14.32 5.87
C GLU A 54 -2.54 -14.48 7.40
N CYS A 55 -1.67 -13.80 8.17
CA CYS A 55 -1.76 -13.82 9.63
C CYS A 55 -3.04 -13.15 10.15
N VAL A 56 -3.46 -12.05 9.50
CA VAL A 56 -4.70 -11.35 9.84
C VAL A 56 -5.93 -12.21 9.56
N ASP A 57 -5.96 -12.95 8.45
CA ASP A 57 -7.04 -13.90 8.15
C ASP A 57 -7.19 -14.93 9.27
N VAL A 58 -6.07 -15.52 9.73
CA VAL A 58 -6.08 -16.44 10.88
C VAL A 58 -6.57 -15.76 12.16
N LEU A 59 -6.12 -14.53 12.44
CA LEU A 59 -6.57 -13.76 13.61
C LEU A 59 -8.08 -13.52 13.61
N LEU A 60 -8.67 -13.20 12.45
CA LEU A 60 -10.10 -12.92 12.27
C LEU A 60 -10.98 -14.17 12.43
N GLN A 61 -10.41 -15.37 12.25
CA GLN A 61 -11.11 -16.64 12.45
C GLN A 61 -11.26 -17.01 13.93
N PHE A 62 -10.56 -16.34 14.86
CA PHE A 62 -10.66 -16.66 16.28
C PHE A 62 -11.99 -16.18 16.90
N PRO A 63 -12.67 -17.02 17.69
CA PRO A 63 -13.93 -16.65 18.34
C PRO A 63 -13.83 -15.39 19.21
N LEU A 64 -12.71 -15.22 19.92
CA LEU A 64 -12.48 -14.05 20.77
C LEU A 64 -12.33 -12.76 19.93
N THR A 65 -11.67 -12.85 18.77
CA THR A 65 -11.56 -11.73 17.83
C THR A 65 -12.94 -11.38 17.28
N GLN A 66 -13.71 -12.37 16.83
CA GLN A 66 -15.06 -12.17 16.31
C GLN A 66 -15.99 -11.57 17.37
N GLN A 67 -15.91 -12.04 18.62
CA GLN A 67 -16.67 -11.48 19.73
C GLN A 67 -16.27 -10.03 20.02
N ALA A 68 -14.98 -9.71 19.98
CA ALA A 68 -14.50 -8.35 20.18
C ALA A 68 -14.99 -7.39 19.08
N LEU A 69 -15.01 -7.86 17.82
CA LEU A 69 -15.47 -7.08 16.66
C LEU A 69 -17.01 -6.95 16.60
N ALA A 70 -17.74 -7.94 17.12
CA ALA A 70 -19.21 -7.93 17.16
C ALA A 70 -19.79 -7.02 18.26
N GLN A 71 -18.96 -6.41 19.11
CA GLN A 71 -19.44 -5.45 20.10
C GLN A 71 -20.00 -4.20 19.41
N GLU A 72 -21.20 -3.77 19.79
CA GLU A 72 -21.87 -2.61 19.18
C GLU A 72 -20.99 -1.34 19.23
N LYS A 73 -20.21 -1.16 20.30
CA LYS A 73 -19.24 -0.04 20.44
C LYS A 73 -18.18 -0.03 19.32
N GLN A 74 -17.87 -1.16 18.72
CA GLN A 74 -16.84 -1.29 17.68
C GLN A 74 -17.42 -1.27 16.26
N ARG A 75 -18.75 -1.32 16.09
CA ARG A 75 -19.40 -1.48 14.79
C ARG A 75 -19.00 -0.41 13.78
N GLU A 76 -19.06 0.86 14.17
CA GLU A 76 -18.69 1.99 13.31
C GLU A 76 -17.22 1.90 12.86
N MET A 77 -16.30 1.55 13.77
CA MET A 77 -14.88 1.38 13.44
C MET A 77 -14.63 0.19 12.51
N VAL A 78 -15.41 -0.89 12.66
CA VAL A 78 -15.34 -2.05 11.75
C VAL A 78 -15.85 -1.66 10.36
N GLU A 79 -16.97 -0.94 10.26
CA GLU A 79 -17.49 -0.45 8.99
C GLU A 79 -16.47 0.48 8.30
N GLU A 80 -15.83 1.38 9.04
CA GLU A 80 -14.75 2.24 8.50
C GLU A 80 -13.53 1.45 8.00
N LEU A 81 -13.10 0.40 8.72
CA LEU A 81 -12.00 -0.48 8.31
C LEU A 81 -12.35 -1.26 7.03
N LEU A 82 -13.59 -1.70 6.90
CA LEU A 82 -14.08 -2.40 5.72
C LEU A 82 -14.14 -1.45 4.51
N ASP A 83 -14.64 -0.22 4.70
CA ASP A 83 -14.63 0.82 3.68
C ASP A 83 -13.20 1.13 3.21
N GLY A 84 -12.26 1.28 4.15
CA GLY A 84 -10.84 1.45 3.85
C GLY A 84 -10.26 0.28 3.04
N SER A 85 -10.58 -0.96 3.44
CA SER A 85 -10.17 -2.18 2.74
C SER A 85 -10.73 -2.25 1.31
N LEU A 86 -11.99 -1.86 1.08
CA LEU A 86 -12.59 -1.77 -0.24
C LEU A 86 -11.87 -0.74 -1.11
N MET A 87 -11.57 0.44 -0.56
CA MET A 87 -10.81 1.46 -1.29
C MET A 87 -9.39 1.00 -1.64
N LEU A 88 -8.73 0.23 -0.77
CA LEU A 88 -7.43 -0.39 -1.06
C LEU A 88 -7.53 -1.41 -2.20
N LEU A 89 -8.58 -2.22 -2.22
CA LEU A 89 -8.83 -3.18 -3.29
C LEU A 89 -9.05 -2.48 -4.64
N ASP A 90 -9.78 -1.37 -4.66
CA ASP A 90 -9.98 -0.54 -5.87
C ASP A 90 -8.66 0.05 -6.39
N VAL A 91 -7.80 0.51 -5.48
CA VAL A 91 -6.45 0.99 -5.82
C VAL A 91 -5.62 -0.13 -6.44
N CYS A 92 -5.59 -1.30 -5.81
CA CYS A 92 -4.88 -2.48 -6.31
C CYS A 92 -5.38 -2.91 -7.69
N THR A 93 -6.70 -2.94 -7.89
CA THR A 93 -7.33 -3.31 -9.16
C THR A 93 -6.96 -2.32 -10.26
N THR A 94 -7.10 -1.01 -10.00
CA THR A 94 -6.73 0.06 -10.93
C THR A 94 -5.25 -0.04 -11.33
N ALA A 95 -4.36 -0.29 -10.37
CA ALA A 95 -2.94 -0.43 -10.63
C ALA A 95 -2.66 -1.69 -11.48
N LYS A 96 -3.20 -2.84 -11.09
CA LYS A 96 -3.04 -4.12 -11.80
C LYS A 96 -3.49 -4.00 -13.27
N ASP A 97 -4.65 -3.40 -13.52
CA ASP A 97 -5.19 -3.27 -14.88
C ASP A 97 -4.32 -2.35 -15.74
N ALA A 98 -3.88 -1.22 -15.18
CA ALA A 98 -2.99 -0.27 -15.85
C ALA A 98 -1.60 -0.88 -16.18
N LEU A 99 -1.05 -1.66 -15.26
CA LEU A 99 0.20 -2.39 -15.49
C LEU A 99 0.03 -3.49 -16.53
N SER A 100 -1.09 -4.22 -16.48
CA SER A 100 -1.39 -5.31 -17.42
C SER A 100 -1.49 -4.79 -18.86
N GLN A 101 -2.15 -3.65 -19.07
CA GLN A 101 -2.19 -3.00 -20.38
C GLN A 101 -0.78 -2.62 -20.87
N THR A 102 0.04 -2.05 -19.98
CA THR A 102 1.43 -1.65 -20.34
C THR A 102 2.28 -2.88 -20.67
N LYS A 103 2.08 -4.00 -19.95
CA LYS A 103 2.73 -5.28 -20.20
C LYS A 103 2.38 -5.83 -21.57
N GLU A 104 1.09 -5.81 -21.94
CA GLU A 104 0.62 -6.25 -23.27
C GLU A 104 1.27 -5.44 -24.39
N CYS A 105 1.21 -4.11 -24.33
CA CYS A 105 1.87 -3.25 -25.34
C CYS A 105 3.39 -3.49 -25.40
N THR A 106 4.03 -3.80 -24.27
CA THR A 106 5.47 -4.15 -24.24
C THR A 106 5.74 -5.45 -24.98
N GLN A 107 4.87 -6.46 -24.82
CA GLN A 107 4.99 -7.74 -25.50
C GLN A 107 4.76 -7.60 -27.02
N GLU A 108 3.79 -6.79 -27.44
CA GLU A 108 3.55 -6.46 -28.85
C GLU A 108 4.78 -5.78 -29.48
N LEU A 109 5.35 -4.79 -28.78
CA LEU A 109 6.56 -4.10 -29.22
C LEU A 109 7.76 -5.06 -29.37
N GLN A 110 7.98 -5.93 -28.38
CA GLN A 110 9.02 -6.96 -28.44
C GLN A 110 8.79 -7.95 -29.59
N SER A 111 7.54 -8.32 -29.87
CA SER A 111 7.18 -9.21 -30.97
C SER A 111 7.54 -8.60 -32.33
N ILE A 112 7.26 -7.31 -32.54
CA ILE A 112 7.65 -6.60 -33.77
C ILE A 112 9.16 -6.55 -33.95
N LEU A 113 9.90 -6.23 -32.89
CA LEU A 113 11.37 -6.19 -32.91
C LEU A 113 11.96 -7.56 -33.27
N ARG A 114 11.43 -8.64 -32.69
CA ARG A 114 11.88 -10.02 -32.99
C ARG A 114 11.59 -10.43 -34.43
N ARG A 115 10.44 -10.02 -34.98
CA ARG A 115 10.04 -10.35 -36.36
C ARG A 115 10.71 -9.47 -37.42
N ARG A 116 11.55 -8.48 -37.03
CA ARG A 116 12.15 -7.47 -37.92
C ARG A 116 11.11 -6.82 -38.87
N ARG A 117 9.91 -6.54 -38.36
CA ARG A 117 8.88 -5.85 -39.15
C ARG A 117 9.34 -4.42 -39.45
N GLY A 118 9.00 -3.89 -40.63
CA GLY A 118 9.45 -2.58 -41.10
C GLY A 118 9.15 -1.41 -40.14
N ALA A 119 9.85 -0.29 -40.35
CA ALA A 119 9.87 0.87 -39.45
C ALA A 119 8.48 1.44 -39.11
N GLU A 120 7.52 1.37 -40.04
CA GLU A 120 6.16 1.88 -39.85
C GLU A 120 5.37 1.09 -38.79
N GLY A 121 5.46 -0.25 -38.82
CA GLY A 121 4.82 -1.10 -37.83
C GLY A 121 5.40 -0.90 -36.42
N LEU A 122 6.72 -0.71 -36.34
CA LEU A 122 7.41 -0.40 -35.09
C LEU A 122 6.99 0.96 -34.53
N ALA A 123 6.90 2.00 -35.37
CA ALA A 123 6.49 3.33 -34.95
C ALA A 123 5.05 3.35 -34.39
N ASN A 124 4.13 2.59 -34.98
CA ASN A 124 2.76 2.49 -34.50
C ASN A 124 2.65 1.77 -33.13
N GLU A 125 3.35 0.65 -32.93
CA GLU A 125 3.36 -0.03 -31.62
C GLU A 125 4.08 0.78 -30.54
N LEU A 126 5.16 1.48 -30.90
CA LEU A 126 5.83 2.39 -29.97
C LEU A 126 4.86 3.51 -29.52
N ARG A 127 4.05 4.06 -30.44
CA ARG A 127 3.03 5.06 -30.10
C ARG A 127 1.96 4.50 -29.15
N LYS A 128 1.50 3.26 -29.37
CA LYS A 128 0.55 2.58 -28.46
C LYS A 128 1.16 2.37 -27.08
N TYR A 129 2.40 1.85 -27.01
CA TYR A 129 3.13 1.69 -25.75
C TYR A 129 3.27 3.01 -24.98
N LEU A 130 3.69 4.09 -25.64
CA LEU A 130 3.81 5.41 -24.99
C LEU A 130 2.47 5.93 -24.48
N THR A 131 1.39 5.69 -25.23
CA THR A 131 0.03 6.08 -24.85
C THR A 131 -0.43 5.28 -23.63
N SER A 132 -0.23 3.96 -23.63
CA SER A 132 -0.53 3.09 -22.49
C SER A 132 0.28 3.47 -21.25
N ARG A 133 1.60 3.69 -21.39
CA ARG A 133 2.47 4.16 -20.30
C ARG A 133 1.97 5.48 -19.69
N LYS A 134 1.51 6.43 -20.53
CA LYS A 134 0.95 7.71 -20.07
C LYS A 134 -0.38 7.51 -19.34
N ALA A 135 -1.26 6.65 -19.85
CA ALA A 135 -2.54 6.32 -19.21
C ALA A 135 -2.31 5.65 -17.85
N MET A 136 -1.39 4.69 -17.76
CA MET A 136 -1.00 4.04 -16.51
C MET A 136 -0.44 5.03 -15.49
N LYS A 137 0.48 5.92 -15.88
CA LYS A 137 0.97 6.97 -14.96
C LYS A 137 -0.18 7.82 -14.40
N LYS A 138 -1.14 8.21 -15.25
CA LYS A 138 -2.32 8.97 -14.82
C LYS A 138 -3.19 8.18 -13.83
N ALA A 139 -3.41 6.90 -14.09
CA ALA A 139 -4.17 6.01 -13.21
C ALA A 139 -3.48 5.84 -11.85
N ILE A 140 -2.16 5.62 -11.84
CA ILE A 140 -1.35 5.53 -10.62
C ILE A 140 -1.40 6.83 -9.82
N CYS A 141 -1.24 8.00 -10.46
CA CYS A 141 -1.36 9.28 -9.78
C CYS A 141 -2.75 9.48 -9.15
N LYS A 142 -3.82 8.96 -9.78
CA LYS A 142 -5.17 8.99 -9.20
C LYS A 142 -5.26 8.05 -7.99
N ALA A 143 -4.72 6.84 -8.11
CA ALA A 143 -4.69 5.87 -7.01
C ALA A 143 -3.91 6.40 -5.79
N LEU A 144 -2.74 7.02 -5.99
CA LEU A 144 -1.97 7.66 -4.92
C LEU A 144 -2.75 8.79 -4.22
N LYS A 145 -3.56 9.56 -4.95
CA LYS A 145 -4.43 10.59 -4.34
C LYS A 145 -5.53 9.95 -3.49
N ASN A 146 -6.09 8.83 -3.93
CA ASN A 146 -7.08 8.09 -3.15
C ASN A 146 -6.46 7.51 -1.87
N LEU A 147 -5.24 6.96 -1.93
CA LEU A 147 -4.52 6.47 -0.75
C LEU A 147 -4.32 7.55 0.31
N LYS A 148 -3.89 8.75 -0.10
CA LYS A 148 -3.76 9.90 0.81
C LYS A 148 -5.08 10.28 1.49
N HIS A 149 -6.19 10.17 0.75
CA HIS A 149 -7.51 10.43 1.32
C HIS A 149 -7.90 9.37 2.37
N ILE A 150 -7.59 8.09 2.14
CA ILE A 150 -7.79 7.02 3.13
C ILE A 150 -6.94 7.28 4.38
N GLN A 151 -5.66 7.62 4.20
CA GLN A 151 -4.75 7.88 5.32
C GLN A 151 -5.19 9.06 6.20
N ASN A 152 -5.74 10.12 5.60
CA ASN A 152 -6.27 11.25 6.36
C ASN A 152 -7.49 10.86 7.22
N LYS A 153 -8.33 9.94 6.75
CA LYS A 153 -9.45 9.41 7.53
C LYS A 153 -9.00 8.54 8.70
N LEU A 154 -7.87 7.86 8.54
CA LEU A 154 -7.31 6.93 9.53
C LEU A 154 -6.75 7.62 10.79
N SER A 155 -6.56 8.94 10.75
CA SER A 155 -5.81 9.70 11.75
C SER A 155 -6.63 10.16 12.95
N THR A 156 -7.89 9.72 13.11
CA THR A 156 -8.74 10.06 14.25
C THR A 156 -8.28 9.31 15.51
N PRO A 157 -7.73 10.00 16.54
CA PRO A 157 -7.29 9.33 17.76
C PRO A 157 -8.52 8.94 18.59
N GLY A 158 -8.70 7.64 18.81
CA GLY A 158 -9.74 7.08 19.67
C GLY A 158 -9.19 5.95 20.53
N GLU A 159 -9.82 5.72 21.69
CA GLU A 159 -9.59 4.50 22.48
C GLU A 159 -10.20 3.30 21.75
N ASN A 160 -9.40 2.72 20.85
CA ASN A 160 -9.82 1.59 20.03
C ASN A 160 -9.61 0.26 20.78
N GLY A 161 -10.44 -0.74 20.49
CA GLY A 161 -10.18 -2.11 20.97
C GLY A 161 -8.86 -2.64 20.41
N ALA A 162 -8.17 -3.51 21.16
CA ALA A 162 -6.85 -4.04 20.77
C ALA A 162 -6.83 -4.70 19.37
N VAL A 163 -7.94 -5.32 18.96
CA VAL A 163 -8.07 -5.90 17.60
C VAL A 163 -8.15 -4.79 16.55
N ILE A 164 -8.96 -3.75 16.78
CA ILE A 164 -9.11 -2.62 15.87
C ILE A 164 -7.78 -1.89 15.70
N SER A 165 -7.03 -1.67 16.79
CA SER A 165 -5.71 -1.03 16.69
C SER A 165 -4.74 -1.83 15.81
N VAL A 166 -4.72 -3.16 15.93
CA VAL A 166 -3.90 -4.02 15.07
C VAL A 166 -4.33 -3.93 13.60
N LEU A 167 -5.63 -3.96 13.32
CA LEU A 167 -6.15 -3.84 11.95
C LEU A 167 -5.83 -2.47 11.33
N ARG A 168 -5.89 -1.39 12.12
CA ARG A 168 -5.51 -0.04 11.68
C ARG A 168 -4.01 0.05 11.36
N ASP A 169 -3.18 -0.61 12.14
CA ASP A 169 -1.74 -0.72 11.87
C ASP A 169 -1.45 -1.48 10.58
N VAL A 170 -2.16 -2.59 10.34
CA VAL A 170 -2.08 -3.37 9.09
C VAL A 170 -2.51 -2.51 7.90
N GLU A 171 -3.62 -1.78 8.03
CA GLU A 171 -4.10 -0.86 7.00
C GLU A 171 -3.05 0.22 6.67
N ALA A 172 -2.48 0.85 7.69
CA ALA A 172 -1.46 1.89 7.52
C ALA A 172 -0.19 1.36 6.82
N VAL A 173 0.29 0.17 7.19
CA VAL A 173 1.43 -0.48 6.53
C VAL A 173 1.09 -0.87 5.10
N THR A 174 -0.12 -1.37 4.85
CA THR A 174 -0.61 -1.70 3.50
C THR A 174 -0.59 -0.45 2.61
N ILE A 175 -1.13 0.67 3.10
CA ILE A 175 -1.10 1.96 2.38
C ILE A 175 0.33 2.34 2.03
N SER A 176 1.24 2.31 3.00
CA SER A 176 2.64 2.70 2.79
C SER A 176 3.36 1.82 1.74
N VAL A 177 3.16 0.50 1.80
CA VAL A 177 3.74 -0.43 0.82
C VAL A 177 3.18 -0.14 -0.58
N LEU A 178 1.87 0.05 -0.70
CA LEU A 178 1.23 0.37 -1.98
C LEU A 178 1.71 1.72 -2.52
N GLU A 179 1.85 2.76 -1.69
CA GLU A 179 2.39 4.04 -2.11
C GLU A 179 3.81 3.91 -2.67
N SER A 180 4.67 3.13 -2.01
CA SER A 180 6.04 2.86 -2.47
C SER A 180 6.06 2.13 -3.81
N VAL A 181 5.27 1.05 -3.93
CA VAL A 181 5.14 0.26 -5.16
C VAL A 181 4.66 1.14 -6.33
N LEU A 182 3.58 1.89 -6.11
CA LEU A 182 2.97 2.76 -7.11
C LEU A 182 3.91 3.87 -7.56
N SER A 183 4.59 4.53 -6.60
CA SER A 183 5.57 5.58 -6.89
C SER A 183 6.75 5.06 -7.72
N PHE A 184 7.23 3.86 -7.39
CA PHE A 184 8.28 3.20 -8.17
C PHE A 184 7.83 2.91 -9.61
N ILE A 185 6.62 2.41 -9.81
CA ILE A 185 6.11 2.05 -11.15
C ILE A 185 5.86 3.29 -12.03
N SER A 186 5.35 4.38 -11.44
CA SER A 186 5.17 5.65 -12.15
C SER A 186 6.51 6.24 -12.60
N GLY A 187 7.62 5.81 -11.97
CA GLY A 187 8.93 6.42 -12.11
C GLY A 187 8.97 7.81 -11.46
N PRO A 188 10.14 8.48 -11.48
CA PRO A 188 10.23 9.86 -11.01
C PRO A 188 9.20 10.71 -11.77
N GLU A 189 8.46 11.53 -11.03
CA GLU A 189 7.70 12.60 -11.65
C GLU A 189 8.69 13.40 -12.49
N ALA A 190 8.42 13.51 -13.79
CA ALA A 190 9.03 14.60 -14.55
C ALA A 190 8.62 15.87 -13.82
N GLU A 191 9.58 16.75 -13.52
CA GLU A 191 9.34 18.03 -12.83
C GLU A 191 7.97 18.59 -13.24
N PRO A 192 7.15 19.05 -12.28
CA PRO A 192 5.82 19.55 -12.57
C PRO A 192 5.96 20.49 -13.75
N LYS A 193 5.37 20.10 -14.90
CA LYS A 193 5.54 20.82 -16.16
C LYS A 193 5.38 22.28 -15.84
N SER A 194 6.48 23.02 -15.93
CA SER A 194 6.55 24.44 -15.66
C SER A 194 5.25 25.03 -16.18
N SER A 195 4.37 25.51 -15.29
CA SER A 195 3.07 26.01 -15.69
C SER A 195 3.28 26.96 -16.86
N ARG A 196 2.37 27.03 -17.85
CA ARG A 196 2.52 27.99 -18.97
C ARG A 196 2.87 29.40 -18.46
N TRP A 197 2.39 29.74 -17.27
CA TRP A 197 2.74 30.93 -16.49
C TRP A 197 4.20 31.01 -16.04
N SER A 198 4.83 29.94 -15.54
CA SER A 198 6.25 29.96 -15.20
C SER A 198 7.18 30.16 -16.41
N LEU A 199 6.78 29.71 -17.61
CA LEU A 199 7.50 30.02 -18.85
C LEU A 199 7.33 31.49 -19.25
N VAL A 200 6.12 32.04 -19.12
CA VAL A 200 5.84 33.47 -19.31
C VAL A 200 6.62 34.33 -18.30
N LEU A 201 6.64 33.95 -17.03
CA LEU A 201 7.41 34.63 -15.98
C LEU A 201 8.91 34.60 -16.26
N LYS A 202 9.47 33.47 -16.73
CA LYS A 202 10.88 33.37 -17.15
C LYS A 202 11.19 34.26 -18.36
N LEU A 203 10.24 34.45 -19.28
CA LEU A 203 10.41 35.36 -20.42
C LEU A 203 10.37 36.84 -19.99
N MET A 204 9.50 37.18 -19.04
CA MET A 204 9.35 38.55 -18.55
C MET A 204 10.54 39.03 -17.71
N HIS A 205 11.25 38.12 -17.04
CA HIS A 205 12.45 38.45 -16.24
C HIS A 205 13.74 38.56 -17.07
N GLN A 206 13.71 38.30 -18.39
CA GLN A 206 14.86 38.43 -19.29
C GLN A 206 15.01 39.83 -19.92
N LYS A 207 14.44 40.87 -19.29
CA LYS A 207 14.73 42.27 -19.64
C LYS A 207 15.62 42.90 -18.57
N LYS A 208 16.92 42.83 -18.80
CA LYS A 208 17.88 43.85 -18.37
C LYS A 208 19.01 43.96 -19.39
#